data_AF-A0A847N7R4-F1
#
_entry.id   AF-A0A847N7R4-F1
#
_cell.length_a   1.000
_cell.length_b   1.000
_cell.length_c   1.000
_cell.angle_alpha   90.00
_cell.angle_beta   90.00
_cell.angle_gamma   90.00
#
_symmetry.space_group_name_H-M   'P 1'
#
loop_
_entity.id
_entity.type
_entity.pdbx_description
1 polymer ?
#
loop_
_entity_poly.entity_id
_entity_poly.type
_entity_poly.pdbx_seq_one_letter_code
_entity_poly.pdbx_strand_id
1 'polypeptide(L)'
;YFQRYFKSQTVILITATLFALYHVAIIAGWSSPLVIVLAIIGLFIVGVLFGYIAHKKKSIIPTYILHFAANLAINTAALIILGIV
;
A
#
# COMPACT_ATOMS: atom_id res chain seq x y z
N TYR A 1 1.43 -15.16 11.56
CA TYR A 1 0.66 -16.42 11.60
C TYR A 1 0.70 -17.19 10.26
N PHE A 2 0.47 -16.55 9.10
CA PHE A 2 0.45 -17.21 7.77
C PHE A 2 1.78 -17.79 7.22
N GLN A 3 2.94 -17.35 7.71
CA GLN A 3 4.25 -17.84 7.25
C GLN A 3 4.58 -19.27 7.72
N ARG A 4 3.72 -19.89 8.54
CA ARG A 4 3.92 -21.24 9.07
C ARG A 4 3.55 -22.35 8.07
N TYR A 5 2.77 -22.03 7.02
CA TYR A 5 2.23 -23.00 6.07
C TYR A 5 2.54 -22.71 4.60
N PHE A 6 2.92 -21.48 4.24
CA PHE A 6 3.17 -21.06 2.85
C PHE A 6 4.57 -20.46 2.66
N LYS A 7 5.14 -20.65 1.47
CA LYS A 7 6.38 -19.96 1.06
C LYS A 7 6.18 -18.45 1.18
N SER A 8 7.19 -17.75 1.70
CA SER A 8 7.13 -16.33 2.01
C SER A 8 6.76 -15.46 0.81
N GLN A 9 7.22 -15.83 -0.40
CA GLN A 9 6.89 -15.13 -1.65
C GLN A 9 5.39 -15.19 -1.98
N THR A 10 4.75 -16.35 -1.83
CA THR A 10 3.32 -16.52 -2.11
C THR A 10 2.48 -15.71 -1.13
N VAL A 11 2.85 -15.70 0.15
CA VAL A 11 2.17 -14.88 1.18
C VAL A 11 2.28 -13.39 0.82
N ILE A 12 3.47 -12.92 0.44
CA ILE A 12 3.68 -11.51 0.05
C ILE A 12 2.80 -11.14 -1.14
N LEU A 13 2.79 -11.93 -2.21
CA LEU A 13 2.00 -11.62 -3.41
C LEU A 13 0.49 -11.63 -3.14
N ILE A 14 -0.02 -12.60 -2.38
CA ILE A 14 -1.44 -12.65 -2.01
C ILE A 14 -1.81 -11.43 -1.16
N THR A 15 -1.02 -11.12 -0.13
CA THR A 15 -1.30 -9.97 0.74
C THR A 15 -1.21 -8.64 0.00
N ALA A 16 -0.26 -8.47 -0.92
CA ALA A 16 -0.14 -7.29 -1.76
C ALA A 16 -1.33 -7.14 -2.72
N THR A 17 -1.81 -8.26 -3.29
CA THR A 17 -3.00 -8.26 -4.17
C THR A 17 -4.25 -7.87 -3.39
N LEU A 18 -4.49 -8.50 -2.24
CA LEU A 18 -5.64 -8.17 -1.39
C LEU A 18 -5.60 -6.72 -0.91
N PHE A 19 -4.41 -6.24 -0.53
CA PHE A 19 -4.18 -4.84 -0.18
C PHE A 19 -4.58 -3.91 -1.32
N ALA A 20 -4.05 -4.13 -2.53
CA ALA A 20 -4.36 -3.28 -3.68
C ALA A 20 -5.86 -3.32 -4.04
N LEU A 21 -6.46 -4.51 -4.11
CA LEU A 21 -7.88 -4.66 -4.46
C LEU A 21 -8.82 -4.03 -3.43
N TYR A 22 -8.50 -4.12 -2.14
CA TYR A 22 -9.27 -3.44 -1.10
C TYR A 22 -9.34 -1.93 -1.32
N HIS A 23 -8.26 -1.31 -1.83
CA HIS A 23 -8.22 0.12 -2.09
C HIS A 23 -9.11 0.55 -3.27
N VAL A 24 -9.47 -0.36 -4.18
CA VAL A 24 -10.45 -0.06 -5.24
C VAL A 24 -11.75 0.44 -4.61
N ALA A 25 -12.21 -0.19 -3.53
CA ALA A 25 -13.45 0.22 -2.85
C ALA A 25 -13.36 1.62 -2.23
N ILE A 26 -12.15 2.07 -1.88
CA ILE A 26 -11.89 3.39 -1.30
C ILE A 26 -11.84 4.46 -2.39
N ILE A 27 -11.11 4.20 -3.47
CA ILE A 27 -10.81 5.20 -4.51
C ILE A 27 -11.74 5.13 -5.72
N ALA A 28 -12.76 4.26 -5.67
CA ALA A 28 -13.77 4.14 -6.72
C ALA A 28 -14.45 5.50 -6.95
N GLY A 29 -14.41 5.98 -8.19
CA GLY A 29 -15.02 7.25 -8.59
C GLY A 29 -14.22 8.51 -8.24
N TRP A 30 -13.03 8.40 -7.61
CA TRP A 30 -12.21 9.58 -7.29
C TRP A 30 -11.56 10.23 -8.52
N SER A 31 -11.30 9.44 -9.56
CA SER A 31 -10.59 9.90 -10.76
C SER A 31 -10.97 9.06 -11.98
N SER A 32 -10.31 9.31 -13.11
CA SER A 32 -10.53 8.53 -14.33
C SER A 32 -10.13 7.06 -14.15
N PRO A 33 -10.77 6.12 -14.87
CA PRO A 33 -10.44 4.70 -14.76
C PRO A 33 -8.95 4.39 -14.98
N LEU A 34 -8.29 5.13 -15.87
CA LEU A 34 -6.85 4.98 -16.12
C LEU A 34 -6.01 5.31 -14.87
N VAL A 35 -6.32 6.42 -14.18
CA VAL A 35 -5.62 6.82 -12.96
C VAL A 35 -5.86 5.81 -11.84
N ILE A 36 -7.07 5.27 -11.73
CA ILE A 36 -7.38 4.20 -10.77
C ILE A 36 -6.53 2.96 -11.04
N VAL A 37 -6.46 2.48 -12.29
CA VAL A 37 -5.62 1.32 -12.64
C VAL A 37 -4.15 1.55 -12.31
N LEU A 38 -3.62 2.74 -12.62
CA LEU A 38 -2.25 3.11 -12.26
C LEU A 38 -2.03 3.14 -10.74
N ALA A 39 -2.99 3.67 -9.98
CA ALA A 39 -2.94 3.69 -8.51
C ALA A 39 -2.93 2.26 -7.94
N ILE A 40 -3.74 1.35 -8.47
CA ILE A 40 -3.79 -0.05 -8.05
C ILE A 40 -2.48 -0.79 -8.33
N ILE A 41 -1.87 -0.57 -9.50
CA ILE A 41 -0.53 -1.11 -9.82
C ILE A 41 0.51 -0.58 -8.82
N GLY A 42 0.50 0.72 -8.53
CA GLY A 42 1.37 1.33 -7.53
C GLY A 42 1.18 0.74 -6.13
N LEU A 43 -0.06 0.61 -5.69
CA LEU A 43 -0.41 0.01 -4.40
C LEU A 43 0.02 -1.46 -4.31
N PHE A 44 -0.10 -2.23 -5.40
CA PHE A 44 0.40 -3.59 -5.45
C PHE A 44 1.92 -3.65 -5.26
N ILE A 45 2.67 -2.82 -5.99
CA ILE A 45 4.15 -2.73 -5.86
C ILE A 45 4.55 -2.36 -4.42
N VAL A 46 3.88 -1.37 -3.83
CA VAL A 46 4.11 -0.95 -2.43
C VAL A 46 3.74 -2.07 -1.45
N GLY A 47 2.65 -2.79 -1.69
CA GLY A 47 2.25 -3.96 -0.89
C GLY A 47 3.30 -5.07 -0.91
N VAL A 48 3.91 -5.34 -2.07
CA VAL A 48 5.04 -6.28 -2.18
C VAL A 48 6.25 -5.79 -1.39
N LEU A 49 6.59 -4.50 -1.49
CA LEU A 49 7.67 -3.88 -0.72
C LEU A 49 7.44 -4.00 0.79
N PHE A 50 6.21 -3.73 1.26
CA PHE A 50 5.85 -3.90 2.66
C PHE A 50 6.00 -5.36 3.09
N GLY A 51 5.44 -6.30 2.34
CA GLY A 51 5.60 -7.72 2.62
C GLY A 51 7.06 -8.17 2.72
N TYR A 52 7.91 -7.67 1.82
CA TYR A 52 9.35 -7.94 1.84
C TYR A 52 10.05 -7.36 3.08
N ILE A 53 9.80 -6.09 3.42
CA ILE A 53 10.41 -5.44 4.60
C ILE A 53 9.95 -6.15 5.88
N ALA A 54 8.65 -6.43 6.01
CA ALA A 54 8.09 -7.10 7.17
C ALA A 54 8.66 -8.51 7.35
N HIS A 55 8.83 -9.25 6.25
CA HIS A 55 9.49 -10.56 6.27
C HIS A 55 10.97 -10.45 6.69
N LYS A 56 11.73 -9.53 6.08
CA LYS A 56 13.17 -9.34 6.37
C LYS A 56 13.42 -8.89 7.80
N LYS A 57 12.57 -8.02 8.35
CA LYS A 57 12.70 -7.46 9.70
C LYS A 57 11.98 -8.28 10.77
N LYS A 58 11.24 -9.33 10.38
CA LYS A 58 10.35 -10.13 11.25
C LYS A 58 9.45 -9.25 12.13
N SER A 59 9.04 -8.09 11.62
CA SER A 59 8.28 -7.08 12.34
C SER A 59 7.51 -6.20 11.38
N ILE A 60 6.29 -5.81 11.77
CA ILE A 60 5.43 -4.90 11.00
C ILE A 60 5.71 -3.42 11.29
N ILE A 61 6.50 -3.12 12.33
CA ILE A 61 6.76 -1.75 12.77
C ILE A 61 7.42 -0.90 11.65
N PRO A 62 8.46 -1.38 10.94
CA PRO A 62 9.07 -0.58 9.88
C PRO A 62 8.11 -0.26 8.73
N THR A 63 7.27 -1.22 8.35
CA THR A 63 6.27 -1.02 7.29
C THR A 63 5.15 -0.10 7.73
N TYR A 64 4.76 -0.15 9.01
CA TYR A 64 3.74 0.73 9.58
C TYR A 64 4.23 2.19 9.61
N ILE A 65 5.47 2.43 10.04
CA ILE A 65 6.08 3.77 10.03
C ILE A 65 6.18 4.31 8.59
N LEU A 66 6.60 3.48 7.63
CA LEU A 66 6.67 3.87 6.24
C LEU A 66 5.28 4.21 5.66
N HIS A 67 4.26 3.43 6.02
CA HIS A 67 2.89 3.69 5.62
C HIS A 67 2.34 4.98 6.24
N PHE A 68 2.58 5.21 7.52
CA PHE A 68 2.24 6.46 8.19
C PHE A 68 2.89 7.67 7.51
N ALA A 69 4.18 7.57 7.16
CA ALA A 69 4.88 8.64 6.44
C ALA A 69 4.28 8.89 5.04
N ALA A 70 3.88 7.83 4.32
CA ALA A 70 3.20 7.96 3.03
C ALA A 70 1.83 8.67 3.18
N ASN A 71 1.06 8.32 4.21
CA ASN A 71 -0.22 8.96 4.50
C ASN A 71 -0.03 10.43 4.88
N LEU A 72 1.02 10.77 5.63
CA LEU A 72 1.34 12.15 5.94
C LEU A 72 1.69 12.91 4.65
N ALA A 73 2.57 12.36 3.81
CA ALA A 73 3.01 12.98 2.57
C ALA A 73 1.85 13.27 1.60
N ILE A 74 0.94 12.32 1.39
CA ILE A 74 -0.20 12.54 0.46
C ILE A 74 -1.20 13.56 1.00
N ASN A 75 -1.45 13.56 2.32
CA ASN A 75 -2.30 14.59 2.94
C ASN A 75 -1.64 15.97 2.89
N THR A 76 -0.33 16.07 3.15
CA THR A 76 0.40 17.33 3.00
C THR A 76 0.36 17.83 1.55
N ALA A 77 0.57 16.96 0.56
CA ALA A 77 0.42 17.33 -0.84
C ALA A 77 -0.99 17.86 -1.15
N ALA A 78 -2.03 17.24 -0.59
CA ALA A 78 -3.40 17.74 -0.72
C ALA A 78 -3.59 19.12 -0.08
N LEU A 79 -3.05 19.37 1.13
CA LEU A 79 -3.11 20.67 1.79
C LEU A 79 -2.45 21.78 0.96
N ILE A 80 -1.30 21.50 0.35
CA ILE A 80 -0.58 22.43 -0.54
C ILE A 80 -1.43 22.72 -1.79
N ILE A 81 -1.99 21.68 -2.43
CA ILE A 81 -2.83 21.85 -3.62
C ILE A 81 -4.11 22.66 -3.30
N LEU A 82 -4.66 22.50 -2.10
CA LEU A 82 -5.83 23.25 -1.62
C LEU A 82 -5.48 24.66 -1.12
N GLY A 83 -4.20 25.02 -1.03
CA GLY A 83 -3.74 26.33 -0.54
C GLY A 83 -3.97 26.56 0.96
N ILE A 84 -4.07 25.49 1.75
CA ILE A 84 -4.27 25.58 3.21
C ILE A 84 -2.94 25.82 3.94
N VAL A 85 -1.85 25.29 3.38
CA VAL A 85 -0.46 25.45 3.87
C VAL A 85 0.42 25.90 2.71
#